data_AF-A0A5E3XDD7-F1
#
_entry.id   AF-A0A5E3XDD7-F1
#
_cell.length_a   1.000
_cell.length_b   1.000
_cell.length_c   1.000
_cell.angle_alpha   90.00
_cell.angle_beta   90.00
_cell.angle_gamma   90.00
#
_symmetry.space_group_name_H-M   'P 1'
#
loop_
_entity.id
_entity.type
_entity.pdbx_description
1 polymer ?
#
loop_
_entity_poly.entity_id
_entity_poly.type
_entity_poly.pdbx_seq_one_letter_code
_entity_poly.pdbx_strand_id
1 'polypeptide(L)'
;MVEDEAGLFRSRDCFGERTRDRRPKQGDVVFAKNDFGERWMAVIDQVCFIIVNGVETKAIYSVPLWSVAHLYDAIAAGQVGNPEVLKQQLKDLPLDWWFVAANHTDILYADDQLISGVTQDDMARLGYIDPEFYLLIQDVETTDLKNPQRPREFIIASRLDISPLLAY
;
A
#
# COMPACT_ATOMS: atom_id res chain seq x y z
N MET A 1 -9.87 21.62 -21.48
CA MET A 1 -9.67 20.15 -21.43
C MET A 1 -8.19 19.95 -21.16
N VAL A 2 -7.84 19.60 -19.92
CA VAL A 2 -6.46 19.25 -19.55
C VAL A 2 -6.41 17.73 -19.66
N GLU A 3 -6.10 17.24 -20.85
CA GLU A 3 -5.93 15.81 -21.11
C GLU A 3 -4.64 15.32 -20.43
N ASP A 4 -4.78 14.38 -19.49
CA ASP A 4 -4.02 13.12 -19.39
C ASP A 4 -2.47 13.14 -19.47
N GLU A 5 -1.76 14.27 -19.31
CA GLU A 5 -0.27 14.29 -19.33
C GLU A 5 0.34 13.54 -18.12
N ALA A 6 -0.40 13.46 -17.01
CA ALA A 6 -0.02 12.68 -15.84
C ALA A 6 -0.39 11.18 -15.95
N GLY A 7 -1.04 10.74 -17.03
CA GLY A 7 -1.57 9.38 -17.18
C GLY A 7 -0.53 8.30 -16.87
N LEU A 8 -0.96 7.26 -16.14
CA LEU A 8 -0.18 6.06 -15.89
C LEU A 8 -0.55 5.04 -16.96
N PHE A 9 0.44 4.45 -17.63
CA PHE A 9 0.21 3.52 -18.74
C PHE A 9 1.00 2.24 -18.54
N ARG A 10 0.32 1.09 -18.44
CA ARG A 10 0.97 -0.21 -18.27
C ARG A 10 0.40 -1.23 -19.24
N SER A 11 1.28 -1.87 -20.01
CA SER A 11 0.94 -2.89 -21.01
C SER A 11 1.13 -4.32 -20.51
N ARG A 12 1.47 -4.47 -19.23
CA ARG A 12 1.58 -5.75 -18.53
C ARG A 12 0.69 -5.77 -17.29
N ASP A 13 0.21 -6.94 -16.93
CA ASP A 13 -0.53 -7.15 -15.68
C ASP A 13 0.43 -7.30 -14.47
N CYS A 14 -0.14 -7.52 -13.28
CA CYS A 14 0.62 -7.72 -12.04
C CYS A 14 1.44 -9.03 -12.02
N PHE A 15 1.20 -9.95 -12.96
CA PHE A 15 1.94 -11.21 -13.11
C PHE A 15 3.02 -11.13 -14.19
N GLY A 16 3.10 -10.01 -14.91
CA GLY A 16 4.08 -9.74 -15.97
C GLY A 16 3.63 -10.18 -17.36
N GLU A 17 2.40 -10.66 -17.52
CA GLU A 17 1.83 -11.05 -18.80
C GLU A 17 1.38 -9.83 -19.60
N ARG A 18 1.49 -9.88 -20.93
CA ARG A 18 1.06 -8.78 -21.79
C ARG A 18 -0.46 -8.70 -21.79
N THR A 19 -1.00 -7.50 -21.62
CA THR A 19 -2.44 -7.26 -21.57
C THR A 19 -2.83 -6.03 -22.38
N ARG A 20 -4.13 -5.73 -22.46
CA ARG A 20 -4.60 -4.45 -23.01
C ARG A 20 -4.06 -3.32 -22.13
N ASP A 21 -3.78 -2.17 -22.72
CA ASP A 21 -3.23 -1.04 -21.98
C ASP A 21 -4.12 -0.68 -20.78
N ARG A 22 -3.52 -0.78 -19.59
CA ARG A 22 -4.13 -0.39 -18.32
C ARG A 22 -3.77 1.07 -18.04
N ARG A 23 -4.76 1.84 -17.60
CA ARG A 23 -4.63 3.26 -17.27
C ARG A 23 -5.08 3.51 -15.81
N PRO A 24 -4.26 3.16 -14.81
CA PRO A 24 -4.60 3.37 -13.41
C PRO A 24 -4.81 4.86 -13.12
N LYS A 25 -5.82 5.17 -12.33
CA LYS A 25 -6.17 6.53 -11.89
C LYS A 25 -6.32 6.59 -10.37
N GLN A 26 -6.50 7.80 -9.84
CA GLN A 26 -6.82 8.01 -8.43
C GLN A 26 -7.97 7.09 -7.97
N GLY A 27 -7.77 6.44 -6.82
CA GLY A 27 -8.67 5.46 -6.24
C GLY A 27 -8.47 4.03 -6.74
N ASP A 28 -7.74 3.80 -7.84
CA ASP A 28 -7.45 2.44 -8.31
C ASP A 28 -6.36 1.79 -7.46
N VAL A 29 -6.43 0.46 -7.35
CA VAL A 29 -5.36 -0.36 -6.78
C VAL A 29 -4.28 -0.57 -7.83
N VAL A 30 -3.03 -0.45 -7.41
CA VAL A 30 -1.86 -0.73 -8.23
C VAL A 30 -1.00 -1.80 -7.58
N PHE A 31 -0.26 -2.50 -8.43
CA PHE A 31 0.78 -3.45 -8.03
C PHE A 31 2.14 -2.77 -8.23
N ALA A 32 2.94 -2.75 -7.17
CA ALA A 32 4.22 -2.07 -7.12
C ALA A 32 5.34 -3.03 -6.71
N LYS A 33 6.59 -2.57 -6.88
CA LYS A 33 7.77 -3.23 -6.36
C LYS A 33 8.80 -2.24 -5.83
N ASN A 34 9.70 -2.73 -4.99
CA ASN A 34 10.91 -2.01 -4.61
C ASN A 34 12.10 -2.44 -5.49
N ASP A 35 13.27 -1.86 -5.21
CA ASP A 35 14.50 -2.12 -5.94
C ASP A 35 14.99 -3.57 -5.79
N PHE A 36 14.57 -4.25 -4.72
CA PHE A 36 14.88 -5.66 -4.45
C PHE A 36 13.87 -6.63 -5.08
N GLY A 37 12.80 -6.11 -5.70
CA GLY A 37 11.77 -6.89 -6.36
C GLY A 37 10.67 -7.44 -5.44
N GLU A 38 10.66 -7.06 -4.17
CA GLU A 38 9.54 -7.30 -3.26
C GLU A 38 8.32 -6.52 -3.76
N ARG A 39 7.12 -7.11 -3.64
CA ARG A 39 5.92 -6.61 -4.31
C ARG A 39 4.80 -6.38 -3.31
N TRP A 40 4.04 -5.32 -3.52
CA TRP A 40 2.86 -5.00 -2.72
C TRP A 40 1.79 -4.33 -3.55
N MET A 41 0.60 -4.22 -2.97
CA MET A 41 -0.49 -3.43 -3.52
C MET A 41 -0.56 -2.07 -2.84
N ALA A 42 -0.99 -1.03 -3.56
CA ALA A 42 -1.27 0.27 -3.00
C ALA A 42 -2.48 0.91 -3.70
N VAL A 43 -3.23 1.78 -3.01
CA VAL A 43 -4.26 2.64 -3.63
C VAL A 43 -3.61 3.93 -4.09
N ILE A 44 -3.91 4.38 -5.31
CA ILE A 44 -3.47 5.69 -5.79
C ILE A 44 -4.25 6.78 -5.06
N ASP A 45 -3.57 7.62 -4.29
CA ASP A 45 -4.14 8.84 -3.73
C ASP A 45 -3.97 10.01 -4.71
N GLN A 46 -2.75 10.24 -5.20
CA GLN A 46 -2.48 11.32 -6.15
C GLN A 46 -1.32 10.99 -7.08
N VAL A 47 -1.37 11.45 -8.33
CA VAL A 47 -0.24 11.45 -9.26
C VAL A 47 0.25 12.88 -9.47
N CYS A 48 1.56 13.08 -9.39
CA CYS A 48 2.19 14.38 -9.56
C CYS A 48 3.58 14.26 -10.19
N PHE A 49 4.19 15.39 -10.51
CA PHE A 49 5.60 15.48 -10.87
C PHE A 49 6.39 16.12 -9.73
N ILE A 50 7.51 15.51 -9.37
CA ILE A 50 8.43 16.01 -8.34
C ILE A 50 9.85 16.08 -8.90
N ILE A 51 10.72 16.89 -8.30
CA ILE A 51 12.13 16.96 -8.69
C ILE A 51 12.94 16.02 -7.81
N VAL A 52 13.55 15.00 -8.42
CA VAL A 52 14.48 14.08 -7.77
C VAL A 52 15.84 14.26 -8.41
N ASN A 53 16.85 14.68 -7.64
CA ASN A 53 18.21 14.93 -8.14
C ASN A 53 18.28 15.85 -9.38
N GLY A 54 17.38 16.85 -9.46
CA GLY A 54 17.30 17.79 -10.58
C GLY A 54 16.53 17.28 -11.80
N VAL A 55 15.94 16.10 -11.73
CA VAL A 55 15.13 15.50 -12.81
C VAL A 55 13.67 15.49 -12.42
N GLU A 56 12.81 15.99 -13.31
CA GLU A 56 11.36 15.87 -13.15
C GLU A 56 10.94 14.40 -13.27
N THR A 57 10.36 13.88 -12.19
CA THR A 57 10.02 12.47 -12.01
C THR A 57 8.54 12.35 -11.70
N LYS A 58 7.85 11.44 -12.39
CA LYS A 58 6.44 11.14 -12.14
C LYS A 58 6.32 10.30 -10.87
N ALA A 59 5.70 10.89 -9.85
CA ALA A 59 5.50 10.28 -8.54
C ALA A 59 4.02 10.02 -8.26
N ILE A 60 3.77 8.97 -7.49
CA ILE A 60 2.44 8.54 -7.07
C ILE A 60 2.43 8.55 -5.54
N TYR A 61 1.67 9.47 -4.96
CA TYR A 61 1.28 9.34 -3.55
C TYR A 61 0.26 8.21 -3.45
N SER A 62 0.55 7.27 -2.57
CA SER A 62 -0.21 6.04 -2.48
C SER A 62 -0.39 5.60 -1.03
N VAL A 63 -1.46 4.87 -0.78
CA VAL A 63 -1.73 4.24 0.52
C VAL A 63 -1.45 2.74 0.38
N PRO A 64 -0.45 2.18 1.07
CA PRO A 64 -0.09 0.79 0.89
C PRO A 64 -1.16 -0.14 1.47
N LEU A 65 -1.32 -1.31 0.84
CA LEU A 65 -2.08 -2.42 1.36
C LEU A 65 -1.13 -3.45 1.96
N TRP A 66 -1.52 -3.98 3.12
CA TRP A 66 -0.79 -5.01 3.84
C TRP A 66 -1.61 -6.29 3.87
N SER A 67 -1.05 -7.38 3.37
CA SER A 67 -1.65 -8.70 3.52
C SER A 67 -1.44 -9.22 4.93
N VAL A 68 -2.29 -10.14 5.38
CA VAL A 68 -2.08 -10.89 6.63
C VAL A 68 -0.70 -11.57 6.62
N ALA A 69 -0.25 -12.11 5.48
CA ALA A 69 1.11 -12.64 5.33
C ALA A 69 2.19 -11.58 5.63
N HIS A 70 2.09 -10.39 5.00
CA HIS A 70 3.04 -9.30 5.24
C HIS A 70 3.08 -8.86 6.70
N LEU A 71 1.93 -8.88 7.38
CA LEU A 71 1.86 -8.53 8.80
C LEU A 71 2.55 -9.58 9.68
N TYR A 72 2.42 -10.87 9.38
CA TYR A 72 3.20 -11.91 10.05
C TYR A 72 4.71 -11.79 9.77
N ASP A 73 5.11 -11.44 8.55
CA ASP A 73 6.51 -11.19 8.21
C ASP A 73 7.08 -10.01 8.99
N ALA A 74 6.33 -8.89 9.10
CA ALA A 74 6.73 -7.73 9.88
C ALA A 74 6.86 -8.05 11.39
N ILE A 75 5.97 -8.88 11.93
CA ILE A 75 6.08 -9.42 13.30
C ILE A 75 7.38 -10.21 13.44
N ALA A 76 7.67 -11.13 12.52
CA ALA A 76 8.86 -11.97 12.56
C ALA A 76 10.16 -11.15 12.43
N ALA A 77 10.12 -10.06 11.67
CA ALA A 77 11.21 -9.10 11.52
C ALA A 77 11.39 -8.16 12.72
N GLY A 78 10.50 -8.20 13.73
CA GLY A 78 10.57 -7.32 14.90
C GLY A 78 10.17 -5.87 14.63
N GLN A 79 9.44 -5.60 13.55
CA GLN A 79 9.00 -4.25 13.16
C GLN A 79 7.71 -3.80 13.85
N VAL A 80 7.01 -4.73 14.50
CA VAL A 80 5.74 -4.49 15.19
C VAL A 80 5.97 -4.36 16.69
N GLY A 81 5.60 -3.21 17.27
CA GLY A 81 5.74 -2.88 18.69
C GLY A 81 4.69 -3.54 19.59
N ASN A 82 3.54 -3.92 19.04
CA ASN A 82 2.44 -4.60 19.72
C ASN A 82 2.12 -6.00 19.13
N PRO A 83 3.13 -6.89 18.98
CA PRO A 83 3.00 -8.10 18.17
C PRO A 83 1.92 -9.05 18.67
N GLU A 84 1.73 -9.17 19.98
CA GLU A 84 0.72 -10.08 20.56
C GLU A 84 -0.72 -9.60 20.30
N VAL A 85 -0.94 -8.28 20.34
CA VAL A 85 -2.25 -7.68 19.99
C VAL A 85 -2.56 -7.92 18.52
N LEU A 86 -1.60 -7.62 17.63
CA LEU A 86 -1.78 -7.81 16.20
C LEU A 86 -2.01 -9.29 15.85
N LYS A 87 -1.22 -10.23 16.40
CA LYS A 87 -1.43 -11.68 16.20
C LYS A 87 -2.83 -12.12 16.59
N GLN A 88 -3.38 -11.57 17.69
CA GLN A 88 -4.72 -11.90 18.14
C GLN A 88 -5.78 -11.37 17.17
N GLN A 89 -5.62 -10.17 16.62
CA GLN A 89 -6.53 -9.60 15.62
C GLN A 89 -6.47 -10.33 14.27
N LEU A 90 -5.30 -10.84 13.89
CA LEU A 90 -5.08 -11.61 12.66
C LEU A 90 -5.52 -13.07 12.76
N LYS A 91 -5.88 -13.53 13.97
CA LYS A 91 -6.16 -14.93 14.22
C LYS A 91 -7.32 -15.40 13.32
N ASP A 92 -7.11 -16.54 12.69
CA ASP A 92 -8.07 -17.21 11.79
C ASP A 92 -8.37 -16.46 10.48
N LEU A 93 -7.65 -15.38 10.17
CA LEU A 93 -7.77 -14.68 8.89
C LEU A 93 -6.89 -15.33 7.80
N PRO A 94 -7.37 -15.42 6.54
CA PRO A 94 -6.56 -15.90 5.42
C PRO A 94 -5.32 -15.03 5.16
N LEU A 95 -4.21 -15.67 4.79
CA LEU A 95 -2.93 -14.97 4.55
C LEU A 95 -2.98 -13.95 3.39
N ASP A 96 -3.90 -14.15 2.45
CA ASP A 96 -4.13 -13.33 1.27
C ASP A 96 -5.24 -12.28 1.48
N TRP A 97 -5.69 -12.06 2.71
CA TRP A 97 -6.52 -10.89 3.05
C TRP A 97 -5.65 -9.65 3.19
N TRP A 98 -6.13 -8.54 2.64
CA TRP A 98 -5.43 -7.27 2.56
C TRP A 98 -6.19 -6.16 3.28
N PHE A 99 -5.46 -5.33 4.01
CA PHE A 99 -5.98 -4.14 4.67
C PHE A 99 -5.30 -2.89 4.11
N VAL A 100 -6.09 -1.84 3.89
CA VAL A 100 -5.57 -0.52 3.52
C VAL A 100 -4.98 0.14 4.78
N ALA A 101 -3.73 0.60 4.71
CA ALA A 101 -3.06 1.29 5.81
C ALA A 101 -3.47 2.76 5.87
N ALA A 102 -4.67 3.04 6.41
CA ALA A 102 -5.39 4.31 6.20
C ALA A 102 -4.64 5.58 6.62
N ASN A 103 -3.72 5.50 7.58
CA ASN A 103 -2.93 6.63 8.08
C ASN A 103 -1.46 6.58 7.63
N HIS A 104 -1.15 5.79 6.59
CA HIS A 104 0.20 5.64 6.06
C HIS A 104 0.20 5.98 4.58
N THR A 105 1.12 6.87 4.18
CA THR A 105 1.28 7.27 2.78
C THR A 105 2.71 7.04 2.34
N ASP A 106 2.87 6.41 1.18
CA ASP A 106 4.14 6.17 0.52
C ASP A 106 4.20 6.84 -0.85
N ILE A 107 5.42 7.14 -1.30
CA ILE A 107 5.68 7.64 -2.64
C ILE A 107 6.19 6.49 -3.50
N LEU A 108 5.51 6.23 -4.62
CA LEU A 108 5.98 5.34 -5.68
C LEU A 108 6.48 6.16 -6.86
N TYR A 109 7.67 5.85 -7.35
CA TYR A 109 8.15 6.37 -8.63
C TYR A 109 7.54 5.55 -9.75
N ALA A 110 6.75 6.21 -10.60
CA ALA A 110 5.95 5.50 -11.59
C ALA A 110 6.83 4.60 -12.46
N ASP A 111 7.88 5.14 -13.07
CA ASP A 111 8.64 4.43 -14.11
C ASP A 111 9.44 3.24 -13.59
N ASP A 112 9.85 3.26 -12.32
CA ASP A 112 10.69 2.22 -11.73
C ASP A 112 9.91 1.20 -10.89
N GLN A 113 8.90 1.68 -10.16
CA GLN A 113 8.23 0.91 -9.10
C GLN A 113 6.82 0.45 -9.48
N LEU A 114 6.08 1.20 -10.28
CA LEU A 114 4.72 0.80 -10.68
C LEU A 114 4.77 -0.31 -11.74
N ILE A 115 4.24 -1.49 -11.40
CA ILE A 115 4.11 -2.62 -12.32
C ILE A 115 2.84 -2.49 -13.16
N SER A 116 1.68 -2.37 -12.51
CA SER A 116 0.37 -2.38 -13.19
C SER A 116 -0.75 -1.81 -12.32
N GLY A 117 -1.87 -1.45 -12.93
CA GLY A 117 -3.15 -1.36 -12.21
C GLY A 117 -3.70 -2.75 -11.97
N VAL A 118 -4.33 -2.98 -10.83
CA VAL A 118 -4.93 -4.26 -10.45
C VAL A 118 -6.41 -4.26 -10.84
N THR A 119 -6.83 -5.27 -11.59
CA THR A 119 -8.23 -5.46 -11.97
C THR A 119 -8.95 -6.39 -11.00
N GLN A 120 -10.28 -6.49 -11.11
CA GLN A 120 -11.06 -7.46 -10.36
C GLN A 120 -10.65 -8.91 -10.67
N ASP A 121 -10.31 -9.22 -11.93
CA ASP A 121 -9.84 -10.56 -12.33
C ASP A 121 -8.47 -10.88 -11.70
N ASP A 122 -7.58 -9.89 -11.59
CA ASP A 122 -6.30 -10.07 -10.91
C ASP A 122 -6.53 -10.36 -9.41
N MET A 123 -7.50 -9.68 -8.78
CA MET A 123 -7.84 -9.89 -7.38
C MET A 123 -8.26 -11.33 -7.09
N ALA A 124 -8.91 -12.03 -8.04
CA ALA A 124 -9.24 -13.44 -7.87
C ALA A 124 -8.01 -14.34 -7.61
N ARG A 125 -6.80 -13.87 -7.97
CA ARG A 125 -5.52 -14.54 -7.72
C ARG A 125 -4.70 -13.89 -6.60
N LEU A 126 -4.87 -12.59 -6.37
CA LEU A 126 -4.11 -11.82 -5.37
C LEU A 126 -4.71 -11.86 -3.97
N GLY A 127 -6.02 -12.15 -3.86
CA GLY A 127 -6.73 -12.32 -2.60
C GLY A 127 -7.91 -11.39 -2.45
N TYR A 128 -8.15 -10.93 -1.22
CA TYR A 128 -9.33 -10.14 -0.88
C TYR A 128 -8.93 -8.87 -0.14
N ILE A 129 -9.45 -7.73 -0.58
CA ILE A 129 -9.29 -6.46 0.13
C ILE A 129 -10.51 -6.28 1.02
N ASP A 130 -10.28 -6.20 2.33
CA ASP A 130 -11.37 -6.02 3.28
C ASP A 130 -11.93 -4.59 3.23
N PRO A 131 -13.23 -4.39 2.98
CA PRO A 131 -13.84 -3.06 2.89
C PRO A 131 -14.33 -2.50 4.25
N GLU A 132 -14.34 -3.32 5.29
CA GLU A 132 -14.87 -3.00 6.62
C GLU A 132 -13.76 -2.68 7.63
N PHE A 133 -12.54 -3.14 7.39
CA PHE A 133 -11.40 -2.93 8.28
C PHE A 133 -10.24 -2.24 7.59
N TYR A 134 -9.54 -1.40 8.34
CA TYR A 134 -8.29 -0.79 7.91
C TYR A 134 -7.19 -1.14 8.90
N LEU A 135 -5.95 -1.01 8.41
CA LEU A 135 -4.77 -1.05 9.24
C LEU A 135 -4.41 0.38 9.65
N LEU A 136 -4.20 0.59 10.95
CA LEU A 136 -3.58 1.79 11.49
C LEU A 136 -2.16 1.47 11.90
N ILE A 137 -1.21 2.28 11.45
CA ILE A 137 0.21 2.14 11.77
C ILE A 137 0.64 3.40 12.53
N GLN A 138 1.06 3.24 13.78
CA GLN A 138 1.33 4.37 14.69
C GLN A 138 2.74 4.27 15.27
N ASP A 139 3.38 5.41 15.50
CA ASP A 139 4.63 5.45 16.26
C ASP A 139 4.35 5.18 17.74
N VAL A 140 5.24 4.43 18.41
CA VAL A 140 5.16 4.23 19.87
C VAL A 140 5.69 5.46 20.61
N GLU A 141 5.15 5.74 21.80
CA GLU A 141 5.78 6.72 22.70
C GLU A 141 7.24 6.32 22.91
N THR A 142 8.17 7.27 22.74
CA THR A 142 9.64 7.11 22.74
C THR A 142 10.32 6.71 21.42
N THR A 143 9.59 6.60 20.30
CA THR A 143 10.25 6.22 19.05
C THR A 143 11.19 7.30 18.52
N ASP A 144 12.42 6.93 18.17
CA ASP A 144 13.32 7.82 17.41
C ASP A 144 12.81 8.00 15.99
N LEU A 145 12.22 9.17 15.72
CA LEU A 145 11.69 9.54 14.41
C LEU A 145 12.76 9.55 13.31
N LYS A 146 14.05 9.62 13.67
CA LYS A 146 15.16 9.55 12.71
C LYS A 146 15.50 8.13 12.29
N ASN A 147 15.01 7.11 13.00
CA ASN A 147 15.16 5.72 12.59
C ASN A 147 14.02 5.34 11.62
N PRO A 148 14.29 5.11 10.32
CA PRO A 148 13.26 4.70 9.37
C PRO A 148 12.76 3.26 9.62
N GLN A 149 13.56 2.42 10.29
CA GLN A 149 13.24 1.04 10.63
C GLN A 149 12.73 0.91 12.08
N ARG A 150 12.20 2.01 12.63
CA ARG A 150 11.73 2.02 14.00
C ARG A 150 10.47 1.15 14.16
N PRO A 151 10.31 0.46 15.30
CA PRO A 151 9.07 -0.27 15.59
C PRO A 151 7.86 0.65 15.61
N ARG A 152 6.73 0.14 15.12
CA ARG A 152 5.43 0.84 15.13
C ARG A 152 4.35 -0.06 15.69
N GLU A 153 3.30 0.51 16.25
CA GLU A 153 2.10 -0.25 16.59
C GLU A 153 1.21 -0.41 15.37
N PHE A 154 0.65 -1.60 15.23
CA PHE A 154 -0.23 -1.99 14.13
C PHE A 154 -1.56 -2.40 14.73
N ILE A 155 -2.64 -1.76 14.30
CA ILE A 155 -3.98 -1.99 14.84
C ILE A 155 -4.94 -2.18 13.67
N ILE A 156 -5.63 -3.32 13.63
CA ILE A 156 -6.78 -3.49 12.75
C ILE A 156 -7.97 -2.80 13.41
N ALA A 157 -8.56 -1.83 12.73
CA ALA A 157 -9.68 -1.06 13.23
C ALA A 157 -10.84 -1.08 12.23
N SER A 158 -12.07 -1.12 12.76
CA SER A 158 -13.26 -1.05 11.92
C SER A 158 -13.37 0.32 11.26
N ARG A 159 -13.86 0.35 10.03
CA ARG A 159 -14.23 1.55 9.29
C ARG A 159 -15.12 2.50 10.11
N LEU A 160 -16.01 1.95 10.94
CA LEU A 160 -16.90 2.75 11.79
C LEU A 160 -16.12 3.51 12.88
N ASP A 161 -15.06 2.90 13.41
CA ASP A 161 -14.24 3.48 14.48
C ASP A 161 -13.20 4.47 13.94
N ILE A 162 -12.91 4.42 12.64
CA ILE A 162 -11.89 5.24 11.97
C ILE A 162 -12.43 6.58 11.49
N SER A 163 -13.70 6.67 11.10
CA SER A 163 -14.28 7.94 10.62
C SER A 163 -14.11 9.12 11.59
N PRO A 164 -14.14 8.92 12.92
CA PRO A 164 -13.77 9.98 13.89
C PRO A 164 -12.26 10.23 14.01
N LEU A 165 -11.42 9.20 13.83
CA LEU A 165 -9.97 9.28 13.99
C LEU A 165 -9.26 9.97 12.81
N LEU A 166 -9.79 9.86 11.59
CA LEU A 166 -9.25 10.53 10.39
C LEU A 166 -9.84 11.94 10.17
N ALA A 167 -10.80 12.36 10.99
CA ALA A 167 -11.41 13.69 10.89
C ALA A 167 -10.63 14.79 11.63
N TYR A 168 -9.49 14.45 12.24
CA TYR A 168 -8.59 15.35 12.97
C TYR A 168 -7.28 15.59 12.22
#